data_AF-A0A1H6PA10-F1
#
_entry.id   AF-A0A1H6PA10-F1
#
_cell.length_a   1.000
_cell.length_b   1.000
_cell.length_c   1.000
_cell.angle_alpha   90.00
_cell.angle_beta   90.00
_cell.angle_gamma   90.00
#
_symmetry.space_group_name_H-M   'P 1'
#
loop_
_entity.id
_entity.type
_entity.pdbx_description
1 polymer ?
#
loop_
_entity_poly.entity_id
_entity_poly.type
_entity_poly.pdbx_seq_one_letter_code
_entity_poly.pdbx_strand_id
1 'polypeptide(L)'
;MWLRALVSVLAFTVLSAWPMSVGHAACPERPACEGCGCKGGPGYRGPDQKCVGFKNLDKVCGNPPTRCVFENAPGTGLNRECAMPAKRLPADAAK
;
A
#
# COMPACT_ATOMS: atom_id res chain seq x y z
N MET A 1 14.31 44.14 38.50
CA MET A 1 14.79 43.27 37.39
C MET A 1 14.77 41.78 37.72
N TRP A 2 15.00 41.35 38.97
CA TRP A 2 15.09 39.92 39.34
C TRP A 2 13.74 39.18 39.31
N LEU A 3 12.64 39.85 39.64
CA LEU A 3 11.30 39.27 39.60
C LEU A 3 10.84 38.91 38.17
N ARG A 4 11.27 39.69 37.17
CA ARG A 4 10.98 39.41 35.75
C ARG A 4 11.79 38.21 35.22
N ALA A 5 13.02 38.02 35.68
CA ALA A 5 13.84 36.87 35.32
C ALA A 5 13.30 35.56 35.93
N LEU A 6 12.84 35.60 37.19
CA LEU A 6 12.23 34.45 37.86
C LEU A 6 10.93 33.98 37.19
N VAL A 7 10.06 34.89 36.75
CA VAL A 7 8.83 34.54 36.02
C VAL A 7 9.14 33.90 34.67
N SER A 8 10.15 34.40 33.95
CA SER A 8 10.54 33.80 32.67
C SER A 8 11.12 32.40 32.81
N VAL A 9 11.94 32.14 33.84
CA VAL A 9 12.50 30.80 34.09
C VAL A 9 11.41 29.80 34.51
N LEU A 10 10.45 30.22 35.34
CA LEU A 10 9.29 29.42 35.71
C LEU A 10 8.39 29.10 34.50
N ALA A 11 8.16 30.07 33.61
CA ALA A 11 7.37 29.83 32.39
C ALA A 11 8.04 28.84 31.42
N PHE A 12 9.37 28.89 31.29
CA PHE A 12 10.11 27.96 30.42
C PHE A 12 10.15 26.52 30.95
N THR A 13 10.18 26.33 32.27
CA THR A 13 10.15 24.98 32.87
C THR A 13 8.78 24.29 32.77
N VAL A 14 7.68 25.05 32.73
CA VAL A 14 6.33 24.49 32.53
C VAL A 14 6.08 24.10 31.07
N LEU A 15 6.74 24.77 30.11
CA LEU A 15 6.51 24.54 28.68
C LEU A 15 7.19 23.27 28.12
N SER A 16 8.24 22.75 28.78
CA SER A 16 8.97 21.55 28.34
C SER A 16 8.37 20.23 28.82
N ALA A 17 7.36 20.27 29.71
CA ALA A 17 6.73 19.08 30.28
C ALA A 17 5.48 18.62 29.51
N TRP A 18 5.20 19.16 28.32
CA TRP A 18 4.07 18.67 27.52
C TRP A 18 4.38 17.31 26.90
N PRO A 19 3.64 16.25 27.25
CA PRO A 19 3.79 14.97 26.59
C PRO A 19 3.34 15.14 25.14
N MET A 20 4.27 15.01 24.21
CA MET A 20 3.93 14.86 22.80
C MET A 20 3.20 13.52 22.67
N SER A 21 1.87 13.58 22.62
CA SER A 21 1.05 12.40 22.33
C SER A 21 1.38 11.95 20.91
N VAL A 22 2.16 10.88 20.80
CA VAL A 22 2.44 10.21 19.53
C VAL A 22 1.15 9.55 19.09
N GLY A 23 0.47 10.14 18.11
CA GLY A 23 -0.79 9.62 17.56
C GLY A 23 -0.58 8.26 16.90
N HIS A 24 -0.92 7.19 17.60
CA HIS A 24 -1.06 5.86 17.02
C HIS A 24 -2.52 5.72 16.58
N ALA A 25 -2.77 5.70 15.27
CA ALA A 25 -4.09 5.40 14.77
C ALA A 25 -4.51 3.98 15.22
N ALA A 26 -5.72 3.85 15.79
CA ALA A 26 -6.29 2.57 16.19
C ALA A 26 -6.81 1.78 14.97
N CYS A 27 -5.90 1.42 14.06
CA CYS A 27 -6.22 0.54 12.95
C CYS A 27 -6.38 -0.90 13.48
N PRO A 28 -7.46 -1.61 13.13
CA PRO A 28 -7.59 -3.02 13.50
C PRO A 28 -6.42 -3.80 12.91
N GLU A 29 -5.77 -4.62 13.75
CA GLU A 29 -4.73 -5.53 13.30
C GLU A 29 -5.34 -6.51 12.29
N ARG A 30 -4.76 -6.56 11.09
CA ARG A 30 -5.18 -7.50 10.05
C ARG A 30 -4.09 -8.55 9.91
N PRO A 31 -4.45 -9.84 9.76
CA PRO A 31 -3.45 -10.86 9.51
C PRO A 31 -2.59 -10.47 8.30
N ALA A 32 -1.32 -10.87 8.33
CA ALA A 32 -0.42 -10.64 7.23
C ALA A 32 -1.03 -11.18 5.93
N CYS A 33 -0.93 -10.38 4.89
CA CYS A 33 -1.42 -10.74 3.56
C CYS A 33 -0.44 -11.74 2.94
N GLU A 34 -0.85 -13.00 2.80
CA GLU A 34 -0.01 -14.08 2.31
C GLU A 34 -0.42 -14.55 0.90
N GLY A 35 0.58 -14.97 0.13
CA GLY A 35 0.41 -15.44 -1.25
C GLY A 35 0.28 -14.33 -2.29
N CYS A 36 0.60 -14.68 -3.53
CA CYS A 36 0.46 -13.80 -4.67
C CYS A 36 -1.02 -13.57 -4.98
N GLY A 37 -1.38 -12.30 -5.17
CA GLY A 37 -2.77 -11.88 -5.37
C GLY A 37 -3.46 -11.36 -4.11
N CYS A 38 -2.92 -11.58 -2.90
CA CYS A 38 -3.59 -11.21 -1.66
C CYS A 38 -3.91 -9.69 -1.57
N LYS A 39 -3.08 -8.83 -2.20
CA LYS A 39 -3.27 -7.38 -2.31
C LYS A 39 -3.99 -6.94 -3.61
N GLY A 40 -4.76 -7.81 -4.25
CA GLY A 40 -5.47 -7.47 -5.50
C GLY A 40 -4.74 -7.83 -6.79
N GLY A 41 -3.57 -8.44 -6.73
CA GLY A 41 -2.76 -8.79 -7.91
C GLY A 41 -3.35 -9.94 -8.74
N PRO A 42 -2.70 -10.32 -9.86
CA PRO A 42 -3.19 -11.38 -10.74
C PRO A 42 -3.12 -12.80 -10.15
N GLY A 43 -2.45 -13.00 -9.02
CA GLY A 43 -2.42 -14.30 -8.32
C GLY A 43 -1.26 -15.23 -8.70
N TYR A 44 -0.30 -14.77 -9.50
CA TYR A 44 0.76 -15.62 -10.04
C TYR A 44 2.12 -15.35 -9.39
N ARG A 45 2.83 -16.42 -9.01
CA ARG A 45 4.25 -16.40 -8.64
C ARG A 45 5.12 -16.74 -9.84
N GLY A 46 6.09 -15.88 -10.12
CA GLY A 46 7.04 -16.02 -11.20
C GLY A 46 8.15 -17.04 -10.90
N PRO A 47 8.94 -17.40 -11.92
CA PRO A 47 10.11 -18.28 -11.75
C PRO A 47 11.14 -17.73 -10.76
N ASP A 48 11.19 -16.41 -10.59
CA ASP A 48 12.06 -15.70 -9.65
C ASP A 48 11.54 -15.71 -8.19
N GLN A 49 10.51 -16.52 -7.91
CA GLN A 49 9.82 -16.62 -6.61
C GLN A 49 9.11 -15.34 -6.16
N LYS A 50 8.94 -14.34 -7.04
CA LYS A 50 8.23 -13.10 -6.74
C LYS A 50 6.82 -13.10 -7.33
N CYS A 51 5.94 -12.29 -6.75
CA CYS A 51 4.60 -12.11 -7.30
C CYS A 51 4.64 -11.24 -8.56
N VAL A 52 3.96 -11.70 -9.60
CA VAL A 52 3.91 -11.00 -10.89
C VAL A 52 2.75 -10.01 -10.87
N GLY A 53 2.99 -8.78 -11.35
CA GLY A 53 1.95 -7.77 -11.52
C GLY A 53 1.24 -7.89 -12.87
N PHE A 54 0.01 -7.37 -12.99
CA PHE A 54 -0.80 -7.47 -14.20
C PHE A 54 -0.06 -7.03 -15.49
N LYS A 55 0.68 -5.92 -15.42
CA LYS A 55 1.45 -5.38 -16.57
C LYS A 55 2.55 -6.32 -17.08
N ASN A 56 3.07 -7.18 -16.23
CA ASN A 56 4.16 -8.09 -16.54
C ASN A 56 3.70 -9.54 -16.72
N LEU A 57 2.40 -9.83 -16.54
CA LEU A 57 1.88 -11.19 -16.51
C LEU A 57 2.19 -11.93 -17.81
N ASP A 58 1.82 -11.37 -18.96
CA ASP A 58 2.06 -11.99 -20.26
C ASP A 58 3.55 -12.14 -20.57
N LYS A 59 4.36 -11.13 -20.20
CA LYS A 59 5.81 -11.15 -20.41
C LYS A 59 6.50 -12.23 -19.56
N VAL A 60 6.15 -12.33 -18.28
CA VAL A 60 6.81 -13.25 -17.34
C VAL A 60 6.20 -14.64 -17.42
N CYS A 61 4.88 -14.75 -17.33
CA CYS A 61 4.14 -16.00 -17.22
C CYS A 61 3.68 -16.58 -18.57
N GLY A 62 3.48 -15.73 -19.57
CA GLY A 62 2.89 -16.10 -20.86
C GLY A 62 1.39 -15.81 -20.93
N ASN A 63 0.82 -16.00 -22.11
CA ASN A 63 -0.61 -15.91 -22.37
C ASN A 63 -1.03 -17.12 -23.24
N PRO A 64 -1.55 -18.21 -22.64
CA PRO A 64 -1.90 -18.39 -21.23
C PRO A 64 -0.68 -18.45 -20.27
N PRO A 65 -0.84 -18.11 -18.97
CA PRO A 65 0.26 -17.97 -18.00
C PRO A 65 0.82 -19.33 -17.52
N THR A 66 1.45 -20.06 -18.43
CA THR A 66 1.96 -21.43 -18.22
C THR A 66 3.30 -21.50 -17.48
N ARG A 67 4.06 -20.39 -17.41
CA ARG A 67 5.38 -20.33 -16.77
C ARG A 67 5.36 -19.94 -15.29
N CYS A 68 4.17 -19.68 -14.73
CA CYS A 68 3.99 -19.22 -13.36
C CYS A 68 3.05 -20.14 -12.59
N VAL A 69 3.18 -20.14 -11.27
CA VAL A 69 2.27 -20.87 -10.38
C VAL A 69 1.14 -19.95 -9.94
N PHE A 70 -0.10 -20.41 -10.07
CA PHE A 70 -1.27 -19.70 -9.57
C PHE A 70 -1.52 -20.05 -8.10
N GLU A 71 -1.47 -19.06 -7.22
CA GLU A 71 -1.61 -19.26 -5.76
C GLU A 71 -3.01 -18.97 -5.23
N ASN A 72 -3.86 -18.30 -6.02
CA ASN A 72 -5.26 -18.03 -5.70
C ASN A 72 -5.50 -17.42 -4.30
N ALA A 73 -4.64 -16.50 -3.85
CA ALA A 73 -4.85 -15.81 -2.58
C ALA A 73 -6.19 -15.02 -2.59
N PRO A 74 -6.84 -14.77 -1.44
CA PRO A 74 -8.21 -14.22 -1.38
C PRO A 74 -8.45 -12.92 -2.15
N GLY A 75 -7.41 -12.09 -2.32
CA GLY A 75 -7.49 -10.83 -3.06
C GLY A 75 -7.30 -10.95 -4.57
N THR A 76 -7.10 -12.15 -5.11
CA THR A 76 -6.69 -12.31 -6.52
C THR A 76 -7.69 -11.66 -7.47
N GLY A 77 -7.18 -10.79 -8.36
CA GLY A 77 -7.99 -10.10 -9.37
C GLY A 77 -8.75 -8.86 -8.87
N LEU A 78 -8.88 -8.64 -7.56
CA LEU A 78 -9.72 -7.56 -7.02
C LEU A 78 -9.26 -6.15 -7.44
N ASN A 79 -7.98 -5.96 -7.76
CA ASN A 79 -7.44 -4.66 -8.21
C ASN A 79 -7.17 -4.61 -9.72
N ARG A 80 -7.75 -5.52 -10.53
CA ARG A 80 -7.46 -5.60 -11.97
C ARG A 80 -7.81 -4.32 -12.71
N GLU A 81 -8.99 -3.77 -12.45
CA GLU A 81 -9.51 -2.55 -13.09
C GLU A 81 -8.66 -1.30 -12.77
N CYS A 82 -8.19 -1.16 -11.53
CA CYS A 82 -7.30 -0.06 -11.15
C CYS A 82 -5.88 -0.25 -11.72
N ALA A 83 -5.39 -1.49 -11.79
CA ALA A 83 -4.01 -1.79 -12.19
C ALA A 83 -3.80 -1.80 -13.71
N MET A 84 -4.85 -2.13 -14.46
CA MET A 84 -4.86 -2.16 -15.92
C MET A 84 -5.68 -0.98 -16.42
N PRO A 85 -5.07 0.12 -16.89
CA PRO A 85 -5.84 1.14 -17.55
C PRO A 85 -6.58 0.47 -18.72
N ALA A 86 -7.91 0.61 -18.76
CA ALA A 86 -8.66 0.23 -19.93
C ALA A 86 -7.94 0.84 -21.14
N LYS A 87 -7.69 0.04 -22.17
CA LYS A 87 -7.24 0.55 -23.46
C LYS A 87 -8.17 1.72 -23.74
N ARG A 88 -7.67 2.96 -23.74
CA ARG A 88 -8.50 4.14 -24.02
C ARG A 88 -9.16 3.84 -25.35
N LEU A 89 -10.45 3.51 -25.34
CA LEU A 89 -11.21 3.53 -26.57
C LEU A 89 -11.09 4.98 -27.06
N PRO A 90 -10.77 5.19 -28.35
CA PRO A 90 -10.73 6.52 -28.92
C PRO A 90 -12.04 7.26 -28.55
N ALA A 91 -11.94 8.49 -28.07
CA ALA A 91 -13.09 9.26 -27.57
C ALA A 91 -14.17 9.50 -28.65
N ASP A 92 -13.81 9.26 -29.90
CA ASP A 92 -14.59 9.30 -31.14
C ASP A 92 -15.42 8.03 -31.40
N ALA A 93 -15.25 6.94 -30.64
CA ALA A 93 -16.06 5.72 -30.82
C ALA A 93 -17.45 5.79 -30.15
N ALA A 94 -17.78 6.92 -29.50
CA ALA A 94 -19.03 7.09 -28.75
C ALA A 94 -20.09 7.97 -29.44
N LYS A 95 -19.82 8.54 -30.63
CA LYS A 95 -20.84 9.23 -31.44
C LYS A 95 -20.33 9.60 -32.84
#